data_AF-A0A8S9RRC5-F1
#
_entry.id   AF-A0A8S9RRC5-F1
#
_cell.length_a   1.000
_cell.length_b   1.000
_cell.length_c   1.000
_cell.angle_alpha   90.00
_cell.angle_beta   90.00
_cell.angle_gamma   90.00
#
_symmetry.space_group_name_H-M   'P 1'
#
loop_
_entity.id
_entity.type
_entity.pdbx_description
1 polymer ?
#
loop_
_entity_poly.entity_id
_entity_poly.type
_entity_poly.pdbx_seq_one_letter_code
_entity_poly.pdbx_strand_id
1 'polypeptide(L)'
;MGIITSTFRKTENSETSGCSSWESVGSEYLAFMEKGGCIEPFLDYVDCKGEAEKKNEDAFTKCKKAKERLNKCVGAHREYHQPILKIMIPAVELVVNKIEALFPPEKLVDTVSTESADQPKEGDDPVYVFMNGGACTESYMALEDCIVKSTETNEDICKCTKAFTMLMKCMDAHSDYYQPILDAVYDGEDLYRTLLMSALRGDCKRI
;
A
#
# COMPACT_ATOMS: atom_id res chain seq x y z
N MET A 1 13.32 -26.63 -35.54
CA MET A 1 12.49 -25.44 -35.84
C MET A 1 11.22 -25.53 -35.01
N GLY A 2 10.92 -24.46 -34.28
CA GLY A 2 10.18 -24.45 -33.02
C GLY A 2 8.66 -24.60 -33.13
N ILE A 3 8.09 -24.94 -31.98
CA ILE A 3 6.67 -25.12 -31.68
C ILE A 3 6.15 -23.82 -31.07
N ILE A 4 4.81 -23.65 -31.14
CA ILE A 4 3.91 -22.79 -30.36
C ILE A 4 3.45 -21.52 -31.08
N THR A 5 2.30 -21.63 -31.75
CA THR A 5 1.38 -20.51 -31.95
C THR A 5 -0.03 -21.05 -31.69
N SER A 6 -0.43 -21.06 -30.42
CA SER A 6 -1.77 -21.48 -30.02
C SER A 6 -2.60 -20.24 -29.64
N THR A 7 -3.50 -19.89 -30.57
CA THR A 7 -4.89 -19.50 -30.31
C THR A 7 -5.16 -18.30 -29.38
N PHE A 8 -5.22 -17.12 -29.98
CA PHE A 8 -6.14 -16.05 -29.57
C PHE A 8 -7.58 -16.59 -29.66
N ARG A 9 -8.17 -16.99 -28.53
CA ARG A 9 -9.61 -17.27 -28.45
C ARG A 9 -10.31 -15.93 -28.22
N LYS A 10 -10.81 -15.31 -29.30
CA LYS A 10 -11.88 -14.30 -29.22
C LYS A 10 -13.02 -14.90 -28.42
N THR A 11 -13.45 -14.22 -27.37
CA THR A 11 -14.79 -14.39 -26.81
C THR A 11 -15.52 -13.07 -27.01
N GLU A 12 -16.58 -13.13 -27.82
CA GLU A 12 -17.56 -12.07 -27.99
C GLU A 12 -18.55 -12.11 -26.81
N ASN A 13 -18.98 -10.91 -26.43
CA ASN A 13 -20.22 -10.54 -25.74
C ASN A 13 -20.56 -11.19 -24.39
N SER A 14 -20.20 -10.44 -23.34
CA SER A 14 -21.01 -10.28 -22.14
C SER A 14 -20.98 -8.80 -21.75
N GLU A 15 -21.97 -8.05 -22.22
CA GLU A 15 -22.32 -6.73 -21.70
C GLU A 15 -22.69 -6.90 -20.22
N THR A 16 -21.69 -6.81 -19.33
CA THR A 16 -21.76 -6.54 -17.87
C THR A 16 -20.47 -6.90 -17.11
N SER A 17 -19.42 -7.47 -17.72
CA SER A 17 -18.25 -7.97 -16.96
C SER A 17 -16.93 -7.19 -17.11
N GLY A 18 -16.92 -6.02 -17.74
CA GLY A 18 -15.68 -5.31 -18.09
C GLY A 18 -14.96 -4.57 -16.95
N CYS A 19 -15.47 -4.58 -15.71
CA CYS A 19 -14.96 -3.74 -14.62
C CYS A 19 -14.30 -4.49 -13.45
N SER A 20 -14.13 -5.80 -13.53
CA SER A 20 -13.74 -6.61 -12.36
C SER A 20 -12.39 -7.33 -12.45
N SER A 21 -11.59 -7.12 -13.51
CA SER A 21 -10.30 -7.82 -13.65
C SER A 21 -9.10 -6.89 -13.42
N TRP A 22 -8.17 -7.31 -12.56
CA TRP A 22 -6.90 -6.64 -12.25
C TRP A 22 -6.02 -6.40 -13.49
N GLU A 23 -6.12 -7.24 -14.52
CA GLU A 23 -5.41 -7.10 -15.80
C GLU A 23 -5.78 -5.79 -16.50
N SER A 24 -7.00 -5.30 -16.25
CA SER A 24 -7.51 -4.08 -16.87
C SER A 24 -6.99 -2.81 -16.17
N VAL A 25 -6.89 -2.79 -14.83
CA VAL A 25 -6.32 -1.68 -14.03
C VAL A 25 -4.90 -1.33 -14.47
N GLY A 26 -4.07 -2.37 -14.69
CA GLY A 26 -2.68 -2.20 -15.11
C GLY A 26 -2.58 -1.54 -16.48
N SER A 27 -3.43 -1.95 -17.43
CA SER A 27 -3.43 -1.43 -18.79
C SER A 27 -3.84 0.05 -18.87
N GLU A 28 -4.85 0.47 -18.09
CA GLU A 28 -5.29 1.86 -18.08
C GLU A 28 -4.29 2.77 -17.39
N TYR A 29 -3.68 2.31 -16.30
CA TYR A 29 -2.63 3.05 -15.62
C TYR A 29 -1.40 3.23 -16.52
N LEU A 30 -1.00 2.20 -17.26
CA LEU A 30 0.07 2.29 -18.25
C LEU A 30 -0.26 3.32 -19.34
N ALA A 31 -1.47 3.28 -19.90
CA ALA A 31 -1.92 4.27 -20.90
C ALA A 31 -1.93 5.70 -20.33
N PHE A 32 -2.28 5.87 -19.06
CA PHE A 32 -2.19 7.16 -18.37
C PHE A 32 -0.74 7.62 -18.22
N MET A 33 0.18 6.74 -17.82
CA MET A 33 1.60 7.06 -17.70
C MET A 33 2.23 7.39 -19.06
N GLU A 34 1.77 6.75 -20.14
CA GLU A 34 2.18 7.04 -21.52
C GLU A 34 1.73 8.44 -21.95
N LYS A 35 0.45 8.77 -21.77
CA LYS A 35 -0.08 10.12 -22.06
C LYS A 35 0.60 11.21 -21.22
N GLY A 36 1.04 10.88 -20.01
CA GLY A 36 1.79 11.78 -19.13
C GLY A 36 3.27 11.92 -19.46
N GLY A 37 3.78 11.17 -20.44
CA GLY A 37 5.20 11.18 -20.82
C GLY A 37 6.13 10.47 -19.83
N CYS A 38 5.59 9.71 -18.87
CA CYS A 38 6.35 9.04 -17.81
C CYS A 38 6.31 7.51 -17.90
N ILE A 39 5.92 6.93 -19.03
CA ILE A 39 5.83 5.47 -19.21
C ILE A 39 7.18 4.77 -19.11
N GLU A 40 8.21 5.27 -19.80
CA GLU A 40 9.55 4.67 -19.76
C GLU A 40 10.13 4.60 -18.33
N PRO A 41 10.24 5.71 -17.57
CA PRO A 41 10.75 5.63 -16.20
C PRO A 41 9.83 4.85 -15.26
N PHE A 42 8.54 4.70 -15.59
CA PHE A 42 7.61 3.86 -14.84
C PHE A 42 7.89 2.37 -15.06
N LEU A 43 8.04 1.94 -16.31
CA LEU A 43 8.37 0.56 -16.66
C LEU A 43 9.74 0.15 -16.09
N ASP A 44 10.76 1.00 -16.20
CA ASP A 44 12.07 0.79 -15.58
C ASP A 44 11.96 0.48 -14.08
N TYR A 45 11.09 1.20 -13.37
CA TYR A 45 10.88 1.01 -11.95
C TYR A 45 10.12 -0.28 -11.64
N VAL A 46 9.05 -0.59 -12.39
CA VAL A 46 8.25 -1.80 -12.23
C VAL A 46 9.09 -3.06 -12.51
N ASP A 47 9.85 -3.05 -13.60
CA ASP A 47 10.73 -4.17 -13.97
C ASP A 47 11.79 -4.42 -12.89
N CYS A 48 12.45 -3.35 -12.42
CA CYS A 48 13.41 -3.47 -11.34
C CYS A 48 12.78 -4.05 -10.06
N LYS A 49 11.57 -3.60 -9.69
CA LYS A 49 10.85 -4.11 -8.52
C LYS A 49 10.53 -5.60 -8.69
N GLY A 50 10.02 -6.00 -9.86
CA GLY A 50 9.73 -7.40 -10.16
C GLY A 50 10.98 -8.29 -10.13
N GLU A 51 12.13 -7.79 -10.56
CA GLU A 51 13.40 -8.50 -10.41
C GLU A 51 13.86 -8.62 -8.95
N ALA A 52 13.69 -7.55 -8.16
CA ALA A 52 14.05 -7.55 -6.75
C ALA A 52 13.22 -8.58 -5.98
N GLU A 53 11.90 -8.62 -6.22
CA GLU A 53 10.98 -9.59 -5.62
C GLU A 53 11.37 -11.03 -5.96
N LYS A 54 11.65 -11.33 -7.24
CA LYS A 54 12.10 -12.68 -7.67
C LYS A 54 13.39 -13.15 -6.97
N LYS A 55 14.24 -12.21 -6.57
CA LYS A 55 15.51 -12.49 -5.88
C LYS A 55 15.43 -12.31 -4.36
N ASN A 56 14.26 -11.98 -3.82
CA ASN A 56 14.05 -11.63 -2.41
C ASN A 56 15.00 -10.51 -1.94
N GLU A 57 15.27 -9.55 -2.82
CA GLU A 57 16.13 -8.39 -2.59
C GLU A 57 15.30 -7.17 -2.17
N ASP A 58 15.94 -6.23 -1.46
CA ASP A 58 15.30 -4.95 -1.11
C ASP A 58 15.10 -4.08 -2.35
N ALA A 59 13.87 -4.06 -2.87
CA ALA A 59 13.48 -3.27 -4.03
C ALA A 59 13.71 -1.77 -3.83
N PHE A 60 13.59 -1.26 -2.60
CA PHE A 60 13.78 0.16 -2.34
C PHE A 60 15.22 0.59 -2.59
N THR A 61 16.19 -0.10 -1.96
CA THR A 61 17.61 0.20 -2.17
C THR A 61 18.05 -0.12 -3.59
N LYS A 62 17.66 -1.29 -4.11
CA LYS A 62 18.06 -1.74 -5.46
C LYS A 62 17.51 -0.83 -6.55
N CYS A 63 16.24 -0.45 -6.47
CA CYS A 63 15.54 0.31 -7.51
C CYS A 63 15.50 1.81 -7.24
N LYS A 64 16.26 2.30 -6.25
CA LYS A 64 16.32 3.72 -5.89
C LYS A 64 16.52 4.63 -7.11
N LYS A 65 17.47 4.30 -7.99
CA LYS A 65 17.73 5.10 -9.20
C LYS A 65 16.56 5.11 -10.18
N ALA A 66 15.90 3.98 -10.39
CA ALA A 66 14.71 3.91 -11.25
C ALA A 66 13.55 4.70 -10.64
N LYS A 67 13.36 4.61 -9.32
CA LYS A 67 12.36 5.38 -8.57
C LYS A 67 12.63 6.88 -8.63
N GLU A 68 13.88 7.32 -8.47
CA GLU A 68 14.26 8.73 -8.59
C GLU A 68 13.97 9.28 -9.99
N ARG A 69 14.22 8.51 -11.05
CA ARG A 69 13.86 8.89 -12.42
C ARG A 69 12.35 9.06 -12.60
N LEU A 70 11.57 8.09 -12.12
CA LEU A 70 10.11 8.16 -12.13
C LEU A 70 9.59 9.37 -11.36
N ASN A 71 10.06 9.57 -10.13
CA ASN A 71 9.67 10.69 -9.29
C ASN A 71 10.03 12.04 -9.94
N LYS A 72 11.20 12.13 -10.60
CA LYS A 72 11.59 13.32 -11.35
C LYS A 72 10.64 13.60 -12.51
N CYS A 73 10.24 12.56 -13.26
CA CYS A 73 9.27 12.69 -14.35
C CYS A 73 7.90 13.15 -13.84
N VAL A 74 7.34 12.42 -12.86
CA VAL A 74 6.03 12.75 -12.26
C VAL A 74 6.05 14.15 -11.64
N GLY A 75 7.17 14.56 -11.04
CA GLY A 75 7.36 15.91 -10.50
C GLY A 75 7.42 17.00 -11.58
N ALA A 76 8.10 16.74 -12.70
CA ALA A 76 8.12 17.64 -13.85
C ALA A 76 6.74 17.79 -14.52
N HIS A 77 5.92 16.73 -14.46
CA HIS A 77 4.57 16.69 -15.01
C HIS A 77 3.50 16.69 -13.90
N ARG A 78 3.77 17.37 -12.78
CA ARG A 78 2.93 17.28 -11.57
C ARG A 78 1.48 17.62 -11.82
N GLU A 79 1.18 18.63 -12.63
CA GLU A 79 -0.20 19.04 -12.93
C GLU A 79 -1.01 17.92 -13.58
N TYR A 80 -0.40 17.20 -14.54
CA TYR A 80 -1.03 16.04 -15.18
C TYR A 80 -1.20 14.86 -14.22
N HIS A 81 -0.21 14.61 -13.36
CA HIS A 81 -0.24 13.46 -12.43
C HIS A 81 -0.99 13.73 -11.12
N GLN A 82 -1.23 14.99 -10.78
CA GLN A 82 -1.89 15.40 -9.53
C GLN A 82 -3.23 14.69 -9.28
N PRO A 83 -4.12 14.51 -10.27
CA PRO A 83 -5.40 13.83 -10.06
C PRO A 83 -5.22 12.43 -9.49
N ILE A 84 -4.28 11.65 -10.03
CA ILE A 84 -3.98 10.30 -9.54
C ILE A 84 -3.27 10.34 -8.18
N LEU A 85 -2.35 11.27 -7.96
CA LEU A 85 -1.65 11.40 -6.67
C LEU A 85 -2.62 11.68 -5.51
N LYS A 86 -3.69 12.43 -5.77
CA LYS A 86 -4.71 12.75 -4.76
C LYS A 86 -5.60 11.56 -4.39
N ILE A 87 -5.68 10.52 -5.23
CA ILE A 87 -6.54 9.36 -4.98
C ILE A 87 -6.12 8.56 -3.75
N MET A 88 -4.83 8.63 -3.36
CA MET A 88 -4.38 7.96 -2.13
C MET A 88 -4.92 8.61 -0.84
N ILE A 89 -5.25 9.90 -0.86
CA ILE A 89 -5.70 10.64 0.33
C ILE A 89 -6.94 9.98 0.98
N PRO A 90 -8.07 9.81 0.29
CA PRO A 90 -9.27 9.21 0.89
C PRO A 90 -9.06 7.76 1.34
N ALA A 91 -8.17 7.01 0.66
CA ALA A 91 -7.81 5.67 1.08
C ALA A 91 -7.05 5.66 2.41
N VAL A 92 -6.07 6.57 2.57
CA VAL A 92 -5.34 6.73 3.84
C VAL A 92 -6.27 7.23 4.95
N GLU A 93 -7.13 8.20 4.67
CA GLU A 93 -8.13 8.69 5.63
C GLU A 93 -9.07 7.58 6.09
N LEU A 94 -9.52 6.71 5.18
CA LEU A 94 -10.34 5.54 5.54
C LEU A 94 -9.61 4.62 6.52
N VAL A 95 -8.33 4.31 6.24
CA VAL A 95 -7.52 3.44 7.13
C VAL A 95 -7.38 4.09 8.51
N VAL A 96 -7.01 5.38 8.56
CA VAL A 96 -6.84 6.13 9.81
C VAL A 96 -8.13 6.14 10.63
N ASN A 97 -9.26 6.51 10.01
CA ASN A 97 -10.55 6.57 10.70
C ASN A 97 -10.99 5.20 11.24
N LYS A 98 -10.70 4.12 10.51
CA LYS A 98 -11.00 2.75 10.97
C LYS A 98 -10.12 2.34 12.14
N ILE A 99 -8.83 2.63 12.09
CA ILE A 99 -7.90 2.36 13.20
C ILE A 99 -8.34 3.14 14.45
N GLU A 100 -8.66 4.44 14.31
CA GLU A 100 -9.17 5.26 15.42
C GLU A 100 -10.47 4.70 16.03
N ALA A 101 -11.38 4.17 15.20
CA ALA A 101 -12.62 3.55 15.66
C ALA A 101 -12.40 2.22 16.42
N LEU A 102 -11.38 1.44 16.02
CA LEU A 102 -10.98 0.21 16.73
C LEU A 102 -10.35 0.55 18.09
N PHE A 103 -9.55 1.61 18.11
CA PHE A 103 -8.69 2.04 19.21
C PHE A 103 -9.03 3.45 19.71
N PRO A 104 -10.26 3.70 20.20
CA PRO A 104 -10.65 5.04 20.62
C PRO A 104 -9.83 5.49 21.83
N PRO A 105 -9.41 6.77 21.87
CA PRO A 105 -8.51 7.30 22.90
C PRO A 105 -9.08 7.28 24.33
N GLU A 106 -10.38 7.02 24.50
CA GLU A 106 -11.09 7.03 25.79
C GLU A 106 -11.05 5.68 26.56
N LYS A 107 -10.56 4.57 25.97
CA LYS A 107 -10.67 3.21 26.57
C LYS A 107 -9.70 2.90 27.73
N LEU A 108 -9.03 3.88 28.33
CA LEU A 108 -7.95 3.66 29.30
C LEU A 108 -8.35 3.56 30.78
N VAL A 109 -9.64 3.60 31.16
CA VAL A 109 -9.98 3.74 32.61
C VAL A 109 -10.33 2.44 33.35
N ASP A 110 -10.77 1.36 32.69
CA ASP A 110 -11.48 0.29 33.45
C ASP A 110 -10.80 -1.09 33.59
N THR A 111 -9.56 -1.30 33.14
CA THR A 111 -8.90 -2.61 33.36
C THR A 111 -7.44 -2.49 33.75
N VAL A 112 -7.19 -2.02 34.98
CA VAL A 112 -5.99 -2.41 35.75
C VAL A 112 -6.45 -3.27 36.92
N SER A 113 -6.24 -4.58 36.80
CA SER A 113 -6.06 -5.46 37.95
C SER A 113 -5.08 -6.59 37.60
N THR A 114 -3.96 -6.53 38.32
CA THR A 114 -3.01 -7.58 38.70
C THR A 114 -2.03 -8.16 37.67
N GLU A 115 -0.79 -7.64 37.81
CA GLU A 115 0.50 -8.34 37.90
C GLU A 115 0.96 -9.26 36.75
N SER A 116 1.64 -8.65 35.78
CA SER A 116 2.80 -9.24 35.08
C SER A 116 3.74 -8.14 34.59
N ALA A 117 5.04 -8.30 34.80
CA ALA A 117 6.09 -7.34 34.47
C ALA A 117 6.34 -7.27 32.96
N ASP A 118 5.44 -6.59 32.25
CA ASP A 118 5.60 -5.91 30.95
C ASP A 118 4.27 -5.23 30.61
N GLN A 119 3.74 -4.43 31.54
CA GLN A 119 2.50 -3.69 31.29
C GLN A 119 2.77 -2.36 30.59
N PRO A 120 1.94 -1.99 29.60
CA PRO A 120 1.95 -0.68 28.96
C PRO A 120 1.78 0.41 30.02
N LYS A 121 2.54 1.50 29.88
CA LYS A 121 2.49 2.61 30.84
C LYS A 121 1.16 3.35 30.68
N GLU A 122 0.67 3.87 31.80
CA GLU A 122 -0.46 4.80 31.84
C GLU A 122 -0.16 5.98 30.89
N GLY A 123 -0.82 6.01 29.71
CA GLY A 123 -0.58 6.99 28.65
C GLY A 123 -0.08 6.44 27.30
N ASP A 124 0.12 5.13 27.17
CA ASP A 124 0.49 4.53 25.87
C ASP A 124 -0.70 4.52 24.89
N ASP A 125 -0.44 4.90 23.63
CA ASP A 125 -1.42 4.90 22.53
C ASP A 125 -2.07 3.51 22.37
N PRO A 126 -3.41 3.37 22.33
CA PRO A 126 -4.05 2.05 22.34
C PRO A 126 -3.66 1.16 21.14
N VAL A 127 -3.24 1.76 20.02
CA VAL A 127 -2.67 1.02 18.88
C VAL A 127 -1.31 0.45 19.25
N TYR A 128 -0.43 1.23 19.88
CA TYR A 128 0.87 0.79 20.38
C TYR A 128 0.73 -0.41 21.33
N VAL A 129 -0.20 -0.32 22.29
CA VAL A 129 -0.50 -1.42 23.23
C VAL A 129 -0.92 -2.69 22.51
N PHE A 130 -1.83 -2.57 21.53
CA PHE A 130 -2.29 -3.71 20.74
C PHE A 130 -1.15 -4.33 19.92
N MET A 131 -0.35 -3.50 19.24
CA MET A 131 0.73 -3.99 18.38
C MET A 131 1.81 -4.71 19.19
N ASN A 132 2.12 -4.24 20.40
CA ASN A 132 3.08 -4.87 21.31
C ASN A 132 2.57 -6.16 21.96
N GLY A 133 1.25 -6.36 22.02
CA GLY A 133 0.63 -7.56 22.60
C GLY A 133 0.63 -8.78 21.68
N GLY A 134 1.01 -8.64 20.41
CA GLY A 134 0.94 -9.71 19.42
C GLY A 134 2.30 -10.26 18.97
N ALA A 135 2.28 -11.22 18.04
CA ALA A 135 3.48 -11.91 17.55
C ALA A 135 4.41 -11.01 16.69
N CYS A 136 3.93 -9.84 16.24
CA CYS A 136 4.63 -8.96 15.31
C CYS A 136 5.28 -7.74 15.97
N THR A 137 5.38 -7.71 17.30
CA THR A 137 5.98 -6.62 18.09
C THR A 137 7.35 -6.18 17.56
N GLU A 138 8.26 -7.12 17.29
CA GLU A 138 9.60 -6.77 16.78
C GLU A 138 9.54 -6.05 15.42
N SER A 139 8.66 -6.48 14.52
CA SER A 139 8.49 -5.84 13.21
C SER A 139 7.80 -4.49 13.31
N TYR A 140 6.90 -4.32 14.28
CA TYR A 140 6.23 -3.06 14.57
C TYR A 140 7.20 -2.03 15.14
N MET A 141 7.97 -2.38 16.16
CA MET A 141 8.99 -1.50 16.74
C MET A 141 10.03 -1.08 15.70
N ALA A 142 10.44 -1.98 14.80
CA ALA A 142 11.35 -1.64 13.71
C ALA A 142 10.76 -0.63 12.71
N LEU A 143 9.45 -0.66 12.48
CA LEU A 143 8.76 0.34 11.66
C LEU A 143 8.69 1.68 12.39
N GLU A 144 8.28 1.67 13.66
CA GLU A 144 8.19 2.88 14.49
C GLU A 144 9.55 3.59 14.58
N ASP A 145 10.62 2.88 14.94
CA ASP A 145 11.98 3.40 15.01
C ASP A 145 12.41 4.04 13.67
N CYS A 146 12.06 3.41 12.55
CA CYS A 146 12.35 3.94 11.24
C CYS A 146 11.60 5.25 10.96
N ILE A 147 10.30 5.29 11.29
CA ILE A 147 9.46 6.48 11.10
C ILE A 147 9.99 7.62 11.95
N VAL A 148 10.20 7.40 13.26
CA VAL A 148 10.73 8.39 14.20
C VAL A 148 12.04 8.96 13.67
N LYS A 149 12.99 8.09 13.32
CA LYS A 149 14.27 8.50 12.74
C LYS A 149 14.10 9.32 11.47
N SER A 150 13.20 8.92 10.57
CA SER A 150 12.94 9.64 9.33
C SER A 150 12.36 11.02 9.59
N THR A 151 11.43 11.16 10.55
CA THR A 151 10.89 12.46 10.96
C THR A 151 11.93 13.36 11.61
N GLU A 152 12.75 12.85 12.53
CA GLU A 152 13.79 13.63 13.21
C GLU A 152 14.88 14.13 12.24
N THR A 153 15.20 13.32 11.23
CA THR A 153 16.19 13.66 10.21
C THR A 153 15.59 14.36 8.98
N ASN A 154 14.28 14.58 8.97
CA ASN A 154 13.52 15.12 7.84
C ASN A 154 13.80 14.36 6.52
N GLU A 155 14.00 13.06 6.64
CA GLU A 155 14.19 12.13 5.52
C GLU A 155 12.84 11.61 5.00
N ASP A 156 12.85 11.16 3.75
CA ASP A 156 11.67 10.56 3.12
C ASP A 156 11.23 9.29 3.87
N ILE A 157 10.03 9.33 4.47
CA ILE A 157 9.41 8.21 5.19
C ILE A 157 9.24 6.96 4.32
N CYS A 158 9.27 7.10 2.99
CA CYS A 158 9.28 5.96 2.07
C CYS A 158 10.48 5.02 2.30
N LYS A 159 11.55 5.48 2.97
CA LYS A 159 12.66 4.61 3.42
C LYS A 159 12.21 3.50 4.38
N CYS A 160 11.09 3.69 5.07
CA CYS A 160 10.52 2.71 6.00
C CYS A 160 9.64 1.65 5.34
N THR A 161 9.47 1.69 4.01
CA THR A 161 8.66 0.70 3.26
C THR A 161 9.08 -0.74 3.55
N LYS A 162 10.38 -1.00 3.77
CA LYS A 162 10.87 -2.34 4.11
C LYS A 162 10.35 -2.81 5.47
N ALA A 163 10.47 -1.98 6.50
CA ALA A 163 9.97 -2.29 7.84
C ALA A 163 8.44 -2.46 7.81
N PHE A 164 7.74 -1.60 7.07
CA PHE A 164 6.31 -1.73 6.83
C PHE A 164 5.94 -3.04 6.14
N THR A 165 6.68 -3.44 5.10
CA THR A 165 6.44 -4.71 4.39
C THR A 165 6.68 -5.93 5.28
N MET A 166 7.71 -5.88 6.14
CA MET A 166 7.99 -6.94 7.11
C MET A 166 6.86 -7.07 8.13
N LEU A 167 6.37 -5.93 8.64
CA LEU A 167 5.23 -5.88 9.54
C LEU A 167 3.97 -6.48 8.88
N MET A 168 3.61 -6.02 7.68
CA MET A 168 2.42 -6.54 6.97
C MET A 168 2.50 -8.06 6.75
N LYS A 169 3.66 -8.57 6.31
CA LYS A 169 3.87 -10.03 6.14
C LYS A 169 3.71 -10.81 7.44
N CYS A 170 4.20 -10.25 8.56
CA CYS A 170 4.02 -10.86 9.86
C CYS A 170 2.54 -10.86 10.26
N MET A 171 1.85 -9.72 10.09
CA MET A 171 0.44 -9.59 10.43
C MET A 171 -0.43 -10.56 9.61
N ASP A 172 -0.15 -10.74 8.32
CA ASP A 172 -0.84 -11.73 7.48
C ASP A 172 -0.65 -13.16 7.98
N ALA A 173 0.59 -13.51 8.38
CA ALA A 173 0.91 -14.82 8.93
C ALA A 173 0.25 -15.08 10.31
N HIS A 174 -0.07 -14.01 11.04
CA HIS A 174 -0.73 -14.00 12.34
C HIS A 174 -2.08 -13.28 12.28
N SER A 175 -2.81 -13.51 11.19
CA SER A 175 -4.04 -12.77 10.86
C SER A 175 -5.14 -12.97 11.88
N ASP A 176 -5.16 -14.09 12.61
CA ASP A 176 -6.10 -14.34 13.70
C ASP A 176 -6.07 -13.26 14.79
N TYR A 177 -4.88 -12.74 15.11
CA TYR A 177 -4.72 -11.63 16.04
C TYR A 177 -4.92 -10.27 15.34
N TYR A 178 -4.33 -10.09 14.15
CA TYR A 178 -4.23 -8.77 13.49
C TYR A 178 -5.38 -8.44 12.54
N GLN A 179 -6.37 -9.32 12.38
CA GLN A 179 -7.49 -9.15 11.44
C GLN A 179 -8.13 -7.76 11.48
N PRO A 180 -8.42 -7.15 12.65
CA PRO A 180 -9.08 -5.84 12.67
C PRO A 180 -8.28 -4.74 11.97
N ILE A 181 -6.96 -4.75 12.13
CA ILE A 181 -6.08 -3.78 11.45
C ILE A 181 -5.93 -4.14 9.97
N LEU A 182 -5.75 -5.43 9.67
CA LEU A 182 -5.65 -5.90 8.28
C LEU A 182 -6.89 -5.53 7.47
N ASP A 183 -8.09 -5.70 8.01
CA ASP A 183 -9.35 -5.30 7.37
C ASP A 183 -9.35 -3.80 7.05
N ALA A 184 -8.93 -2.95 7.99
CA ALA A 184 -8.82 -1.52 7.75
C ALA A 184 -7.86 -1.19 6.60
N VAL A 185 -6.69 -1.83 6.56
CA VAL A 185 -5.69 -1.65 5.48
C VAL A 185 -6.23 -2.14 4.14
N TYR A 186 -6.84 -3.32 4.09
CA TYR A 186 -7.38 -3.90 2.86
C TYR A 186 -8.58 -3.11 2.32
N ASP A 187 -9.44 -2.58 3.19
CA ASP A 187 -10.52 -1.68 2.78
C ASP A 187 -9.99 -0.36 2.21
N GLY A 188 -8.90 0.17 2.78
CA GLY A 188 -8.19 1.32 2.21
C GLY A 188 -7.61 1.01 0.84
N GLU A 189 -6.97 -0.16 0.69
CA GLU A 189 -6.42 -0.61 -0.59
C GLU A 189 -7.52 -0.78 -1.65
N ASP A 190 -8.65 -1.39 -1.29
CA ASP A 190 -9.80 -1.57 -2.18
C ASP A 190 -10.42 -0.23 -2.60
N LEU A 191 -10.54 0.71 -1.65
CA LEU A 191 -11.00 2.07 -1.96
C LEU A 191 -10.03 2.78 -2.92
N TYR A 192 -8.72 2.71 -2.67
CA TYR A 192 -7.71 3.28 -3.55
C TYR A 192 -7.84 2.71 -4.97
N ARG A 193 -7.94 1.38 -5.09
CA ARG A 193 -8.11 0.70 -6.38
C ARG A 193 -9.38 1.15 -7.10
N THR A 194 -10.50 1.23 -6.38
CA THR A 194 -11.80 1.66 -6.92
C THR A 194 -11.74 3.10 -7.45
N LEU A 195 -11.15 4.00 -6.67
CA LEU A 195 -11.01 5.40 -7.07
C LEU A 195 -10.04 5.55 -8.26
N LEU A 196 -8.94 4.80 -8.26
CA LEU A 196 -7.97 4.79 -9.35
C LEU A 196 -8.64 4.36 -10.67
N MET A 197 -9.43 3.29 -10.62
CA MET A 197 -10.19 2.81 -11.78
C MET A 197 -11.20 3.83 -12.28
N SER A 198 -11.93 4.46 -11.36
CA SER A 198 -12.92 5.49 -11.68
C SER A 198 -12.27 6.71 -12.36
N ALA A 199 -11.11 7.13 -11.87
CA ALA A 199 -10.37 8.26 -12.44
C ALA A 199 -9.76 7.95 -13.82
N LEU A 200 -9.26 6.73 -14.03
CA LEU A 200 -8.60 6.35 -15.27
C LEU A 200 -9.57 6.12 -16.44
N ARG A 201 -10.75 5.54 -16.16
CA ARG A 201 -11.72 5.21 -17.21
C ARG A 201 -12.66 6.36 -17.56
N GLY A 202 -12.65 7.44 -16.77
CA GLY A 202 -13.80 8.36 -16.72
C GLY A 202 -15.03 7.61 -16.20
N ASP A 203 -16.02 8.32 -15.66
CA ASP A 203 -17.22 7.69 -15.07
C ASP A 203 -17.70 6.51 -15.92
N CYS A 204 -17.45 5.31 -15.42
CA CYS A 204 -18.07 4.10 -15.94
C CYS A 204 -19.53 4.22 -15.48
N LYS A 205 -20.30 5.06 -16.19
CA LYS A 205 -21.74 5.15 -16.02
C LYS A 205 -22.23 3.74 -16.27
N ARG A 206 -22.66 3.10 -15.19
CA ARG A 206 -23.49 1.91 -15.18
C ARG A 206 -24.71 2.28 -16.04
N ILE A 207 -24.69 1.91 -17.33
CA ILE A 207 -25.88 1.90 -18.19
C ILE A 207 -26.74 0.73 -17.73
#